data_AF-D7B9R3-F1
#
_entry.id   AF-D7B9R3-F1
#
_cell.length_a   1.000
_cell.length_b   1.000
_cell.length_c   1.000
_cell.angle_alpha   90.00
_cell.angle_beta   90.00
_cell.angle_gamma   90.00
#
_symmetry.space_group_name_H-M   'P 1'
#
loop_
_entity.id
_entity.type
_entity.pdbx_description
1 polymer ?
#
loop_
_entity_poly.entity_id
_entity_poly.type
_entity_poly.pdbx_seq_one_letter_code
_entity_poly.pdbx_strand_id
1 'polypeptide(L)'
;MPFTPSHVAAVLPLARTGLPPAALVVGSVAPDLPYYLPLPVAAATTHGPAGLWLDVLLGGAVLVVYAYVLRPPLHALAGARTRFPRVRAPRSAREAARAAALTAAALAAGSVTHMAWDSFTQTGGALVRAWPPLSAPVAGPHLLYNVLMYREFGGRPGRPGLVGPPRARPPRGRRARRP
;
A
#
# COMPACT_ATOMS: atom_id res chain seq x y z
N MET A 1 14.66 -0.49 -1.18
CA MET A 1 13.50 0.32 -0.77
C MET A 1 12.33 -0.63 -0.60
N PRO A 2 11.74 -0.72 0.59
CA PRO A 2 10.52 -1.51 0.77
C PRO A 2 9.44 -0.96 -0.16
N PHE A 3 8.67 -1.86 -0.76
CA PHE A 3 7.57 -1.48 -1.64
C PHE A 3 6.35 -1.21 -0.77
N THR A 4 6.14 0.04 -0.35
CA THR A 4 5.04 0.43 0.56
C THR A 4 3.67 -0.22 0.26
N PRO A 5 3.26 -0.43 -1.02
CA PRO A 5 2.02 -1.14 -1.31
C PRO A 5 1.95 -2.60 -0.81
N SER A 6 3.07 -3.32 -0.63
CA SER A 6 3.04 -4.67 -0.05
C SER A 6 2.61 -4.67 1.41
N HIS A 7 2.98 -3.65 2.20
CA HIS A 7 2.51 -3.53 3.59
C HIS A 7 1.00 -3.26 3.66
N VAL A 8 0.49 -2.47 2.72
CA VAL A 8 -0.95 -2.25 2.56
C VAL A 8 -1.66 -3.55 2.19
N ALA A 9 -1.09 -4.36 1.29
CA ALA A 9 -1.65 -5.66 0.94
C ALA A 9 -1.68 -6.62 2.16
N ALA A 10 -0.62 -6.63 2.96
CA ALA A 10 -0.48 -7.47 4.14
C ALA A 10 -1.56 -7.20 5.22
N VAL A 11 -2.08 -5.97 5.33
CA VAL A 11 -3.15 -5.63 6.30
C VAL A 11 -4.57 -5.89 5.79
N LEU A 12 -4.77 -6.21 4.50
CA LEU A 12 -6.11 -6.43 3.94
C LEU A 12 -6.92 -7.52 4.65
N PRO A 13 -6.35 -8.65 5.10
CA PRO A 13 -7.09 -9.64 5.89
C PRO A 13 -7.63 -9.06 7.21
N LEU A 14 -6.89 -8.15 7.86
CA LEU A 14 -7.29 -7.52 9.13
C LEU A 14 -8.45 -6.55 8.95
N ALA A 15 -8.65 -5.98 7.77
CA ALA A 15 -9.80 -5.12 7.47
C ALA A 15 -11.15 -5.85 7.62
N ARG A 16 -11.15 -7.19 7.67
CA ARG A 16 -12.34 -8.03 7.88
C ARG A 16 -12.72 -8.20 9.35
N THR A 17 -11.87 -7.76 10.29
CA THR A 17 -12.07 -7.96 11.74
C THR A 17 -12.93 -6.87 12.40
N GLY A 18 -13.40 -5.88 11.63
CA GLY A 18 -14.16 -4.74 12.14
C GLY A 18 -13.31 -3.55 12.61
N LEU A 19 -11.98 -3.65 12.51
CA LEU A 19 -11.08 -2.51 12.68
C LEU A 19 -11.26 -1.49 11.54
N PRO A 20 -11.14 -0.17 11.80
CA PRO A 20 -11.26 0.85 10.75
C PRO A 20 -10.22 0.61 9.63
N PRO A 21 -10.64 0.28 8.39
CA PRO A 21 -9.70 -0.09 7.34
C PRO A 21 -8.72 1.04 6.97
N ALA A 22 -9.19 2.29 6.95
CA ALA A 22 -8.32 3.44 6.69
C ALA A 22 -7.20 3.57 7.73
N ALA A 23 -7.48 3.26 8.99
CA ALA A 23 -6.48 3.30 10.06
C ALA A 23 -5.50 2.13 9.96
N LEU A 24 -5.94 0.93 9.57
CA LEU A 24 -5.04 -0.19 9.28
C LEU A 24 -4.06 0.16 8.15
N VAL A 25 -4.59 0.69 7.04
CA VAL A 25 -3.78 1.09 5.87
C VAL A 25 -2.79 2.17 6.27
N VAL A 26 -3.25 3.26 6.89
CA VAL A 26 -2.37 4.35 7.32
C VAL A 26 -1.34 3.86 8.34
N GLY A 27 -1.73 3.00 9.28
CA GLY A 27 -0.81 2.37 10.23
C GLY A 27 0.28 1.55 9.55
N SER A 28 -0.04 0.83 8.48
CA SER A 28 0.94 0.06 7.70
C SER A 28 1.90 0.92 6.86
N VAL A 29 1.58 2.20 6.67
CA VAL A 29 2.40 3.17 5.92
C VAL A 29 3.17 4.09 6.87
N ALA A 30 2.69 4.27 8.10
CA ALA A 30 3.27 5.20 9.06
C ALA A 30 4.78 4.98 9.33
N PRO A 31 5.28 3.73 9.45
CA PRO A 31 6.72 3.49 9.66
C PRO A 31 7.62 4.09 8.58
N ASP A 32 7.15 4.11 7.33
CA ASP A 32 7.88 4.60 6.17
C ASP A 32 7.87 6.14 6.03
N LEU A 33 7.00 6.86 6.75
CA LEU A 33 6.84 8.30 6.58
C LEU A 33 8.16 9.09 6.69
N PRO A 34 9.10 8.77 7.60
CA PRO A 34 10.40 9.46 7.67
C PRO A 34 11.27 9.30 6.42
N TYR A 35 11.01 8.29 5.57
CA TYR A 35 11.70 8.16 4.28
C TYR A 35 11.13 9.08 3.21
N TYR A 36 9.86 9.47 3.33
CA TYR A 36 9.14 10.26 2.32
C TYR A 36 8.97 11.73 2.68
N LEU A 37 9.00 12.04 3.97
CA LEU A 37 8.76 13.38 4.50
C LEU A 37 9.97 13.84 5.32
N PRO A 38 10.28 15.16 5.31
CA PRO A 38 11.37 15.72 6.09
C PRO A 38 11.00 15.82 7.58
N LEU A 39 10.75 14.67 8.21
CA LEU A 39 10.39 14.59 9.62
C LEU A 39 11.67 14.51 10.47
N PRO A 40 11.71 15.17 11.65
CA PRO A 40 12.87 15.13 12.55
C PRO A 40 12.92 13.82 13.37
N VAL A 41 12.64 12.69 12.74
CA VAL A 41 12.64 11.36 13.37
C VAL A 41 13.39 10.38 12.48
N ALA A 42 14.22 9.53 13.09
CA ALA A 42 14.96 8.52 12.34
C ALA A 42 14.02 7.35 11.97
N ALA A 43 14.15 6.82 10.76
CA ALA A 43 13.38 5.64 10.35
C ALA A 43 13.65 4.41 11.23
N ALA A 44 14.85 4.28 11.80
CA ALA A 44 15.17 3.23 12.77
C ALA A 44 14.25 3.27 14.02
N THR A 45 13.76 4.46 14.39
CA THR A 45 12.82 4.61 15.50
C THR A 45 11.45 4.06 15.13
N THR A 46 10.94 4.39 13.94
CA THR A 46 9.61 3.98 13.45
C THR A 46 9.54 2.51 13.01
N HIS A 47 10.68 1.86 12.79
CA HIS A 47 10.77 0.43 12.47
C HIS A 47 11.13 -0.45 13.68
N GLY A 48 11.15 0.14 14.89
CA GLY A 48 11.38 -0.57 16.14
C GLY A 48 10.12 -0.63 17.02
N PRO A 49 9.91 -1.69 17.82
CA PRO A 49 8.73 -1.83 18.68
C PRO A 49 8.58 -0.69 19.70
N ALA A 50 9.69 -0.08 20.12
CA ALA A 50 9.70 1.08 21.00
C ALA A 50 9.13 2.36 20.33
N GLY A 51 9.09 2.41 19.00
CA GLY A 51 8.52 3.52 18.22
C GLY A 51 7.05 3.34 17.85
N LEU A 52 6.39 2.25 18.27
CA LEU A 52 4.99 1.99 17.90
C LEU A 52 4.05 3.15 18.26
N TRP A 53 4.26 3.79 19.41
CA TRP A 53 3.48 4.96 19.82
C TRP A 53 3.66 6.15 18.86
N LEU A 54 4.87 6.32 18.32
CA LEU A 54 5.20 7.36 17.36
C LEU A 54 4.53 7.07 16.02
N ASP A 55 4.51 5.81 15.57
CA ASP A 55 3.80 5.42 14.34
C ASP A 55 2.30 5.66 14.47
N VAL A 56 1.71 5.35 15.62
CA VAL A 56 0.30 5.65 15.92
C VAL A 56 0.05 7.15 15.87
N LEU A 57 0.96 7.96 16.41
CA LEU A 57 0.84 9.43 16.39
C LEU A 57 0.95 9.97 14.96
N LEU A 58 1.96 9.54 14.19
CA LEU A 58 2.16 9.95 12.81
C LEU A 58 0.98 9.51 11.92
N GLY A 59 0.53 8.27 12.07
CA GLY A 59 -0.64 7.76 11.35
C GLY A 59 -1.93 8.48 11.74
N GLY A 60 -2.09 8.85 13.01
CA GLY A 60 -3.17 9.73 13.46
C GLY A 60 -3.14 11.09 12.76
N ALA A 61 -1.97 11.71 12.65
CA ALA A 61 -1.80 12.96 11.92
C ALA A 61 -2.15 12.81 10.43
N VAL A 62 -1.73 11.73 9.78
CA VAL A 62 -2.11 11.43 8.38
C VAL A 62 -3.61 11.26 8.23
N LEU A 63 -4.29 10.59 9.17
CA LEU A 63 -5.75 10.45 9.15
C LEU A 63 -6.46 11.80 9.30
N VAL A 64 -5.94 12.70 10.15
CA VAL A 64 -6.46 14.07 10.30
C VAL A 64 -6.29 14.84 9.00
N VAL A 65 -5.09 14.85 8.41
CA VAL A 65 -4.83 15.50 7.11
C VAL A 65 -5.74 14.94 6.04
N TYR A 66 -5.90 13.61 5.97
CA TYR A 66 -6.82 12.98 5.05
C TYR A 66 -8.26 13.46 5.27
N ALA A 67 -8.77 13.40 6.50
CA ALA A 67 -10.16 13.68 6.82
C ALA A 67 -10.56 15.14 6.54
N TYR A 68 -9.66 16.09 6.85
CA TYR A 68 -9.98 17.53 6.81
C TYR A 68 -9.43 18.26 5.58
N VAL A 69 -8.36 17.76 4.95
CA VAL A 69 -7.69 18.44 3.83
C VAL A 69 -7.90 17.70 2.52
N LEU A 70 -7.58 16.40 2.48
CA LEU A 70 -7.53 15.65 1.22
C LEU A 70 -8.89 15.09 0.81
N ARG A 71 -9.77 14.79 1.77
CA ARG A 71 -11.05 14.14 1.48
C ARG A 71 -11.95 14.97 0.56
N PRO A 72 -12.19 16.28 0.78
CA PRO A 72 -13.02 17.07 -0.12
C PRO A 72 -12.54 17.09 -1.59
N PRO A 73 -11.26 17.40 -1.91
CA PRO A 73 -10.80 17.39 -3.29
C PRO A 73 -10.77 15.98 -3.90
N LEU A 74 -10.44 14.93 -3.13
CA LEU A 74 -10.49 13.55 -3.62
C LEU A 74 -11.92 13.11 -3.98
N HIS A 75 -12.93 13.56 -3.22
CA HIS A 75 -14.32 13.30 -3.56
C HIS A 75 -14.75 14.02 -4.84
N ALA A 76 -14.30 15.26 -5.02
CA ALA A 76 -14.56 16.01 -6.25
C ALA A 76 -13.93 15.33 -7.48
N LEU A 77 -12.70 14.82 -7.34
CA LEU A 77 -11.99 14.11 -8.42
C LEU A 77 -12.58 12.73 -8.75
N ALA A 78 -13.05 11.99 -7.73
CA ALA A 78 -13.62 10.67 -7.93
C ALA A 78 -14.98 10.69 -8.66
N GLY A 79 -15.60 11.86 -8.82
CA GLY A 79 -16.86 12.05 -9.52
C GLY A 79 -18.09 11.50 -8.78
N ALA A 80 -19.28 11.93 -9.21
CA ALA A 80 -20.55 11.72 -8.50
C ALA A 80 -20.97 10.24 -8.33
N ARG A 81 -20.36 9.29 -9.05
CA ARG A 81 -20.68 7.87 -8.96
C ARG A 81 -19.96 7.16 -7.80
N THR A 82 -18.96 7.79 -7.21
CA THR A 82 -18.14 7.18 -6.16
C THR A 82 -18.77 7.42 -4.80
N ARG A 83 -19.30 6.35 -4.19
CA ARG A 83 -19.89 6.43 -2.85
C ARG A 83 -18.81 6.27 -1.80
N PHE A 84 -18.50 7.36 -1.11
CA PHE A 84 -17.64 7.31 0.05
C PHE A 84 -18.47 7.09 1.32
N PRO A 85 -17.96 6.31 2.29
CA PRO A 85 -18.59 6.19 3.60
C PRO A 85 -18.78 7.57 4.23
N ARG A 86 -19.98 7.86 4.74
CA ARG A 86 -20.21 9.07 5.53
C ARG A 86 -19.52 8.91 6.87
N VAL A 87 -18.72 9.91 7.26
CA VAL A 87 -18.15 9.94 8.61
C VAL A 87 -19.21 10.59 9.49
N ARG A 88 -19.66 9.86 10.49
CA ARG A 88 -20.64 10.33 11.45
C ARG A 88 -19.91 10.95 12.64
N ALA A 89 -20.33 12.13 13.08
CA ALA A 89 -19.87 12.67 14.35
C ALA A 89 -20.34 11.76 15.51
N PRO A 90 -19.48 11.44 16.49
CA PRO A 90 -19.88 10.72 17.69
C PRO A 90 -21.01 11.48 18.41
N ARG A 91 -21.99 10.75 18.96
CA ARG A 91 -23.11 11.35 19.69
C ARG A 91 -22.85 11.49 21.19
N SER A 92 -21.78 10.88 21.68
CA SER A 92 -21.41 10.91 23.10
C SER A 92 -19.89 10.82 23.28
N ALA A 93 -19.39 11.26 24.44
CA ALA A 93 -17.99 11.12 24.81
C ALA A 93 -17.55 9.64 24.81
N ARG A 94 -18.43 8.72 25.22
CA ARG A 94 -18.17 7.28 25.21
C ARG A 94 -17.98 6.74 23.79
N GLU A 95 -18.83 7.17 22.86
CA GLU A 95 -18.71 6.79 21.45
C GLU A 95 -17.43 7.35 20.82
N ALA A 96 -17.08 8.60 21.14
CA ALA A 96 -15.84 9.23 20.70
C ALA A 96 -14.60 8.50 21.22
N ALA A 97 -14.55 8.19 22.52
CA ALA A 97 -13.47 7.44 23.13
C ALA A 97 -13.31 6.04 22.52
N ARG A 98 -14.43 5.34 22.28
CA ARG A 98 -14.41 4.03 21.61
C ARG A 98 -13.87 4.12 20.19
N ALA A 99 -14.31 5.12 19.41
CA ALA A 99 -13.82 5.33 18.05
C ALA A 99 -12.32 5.66 18.02
N ALA A 100 -11.85 6.50 18.95
CA ALA A 100 -10.44 6.82 19.10
C ALA A 100 -9.61 5.58 19.47
N ALA A 101 -10.08 4.78 20.44
CA ALA A 101 -9.41 3.55 20.85
C ALA A 101 -9.32 2.53 19.71
N LEU A 102 -10.40 2.32 18.95
CA LEU A 102 -10.38 1.43 17.79
C LEU A 102 -9.47 1.95 16.67
N THR A 103 -9.41 3.26 16.47
CA THR A 103 -8.51 3.89 15.49
C THR A 103 -7.05 3.69 15.90
N ALA A 104 -6.72 3.96 17.16
CA ALA A 104 -5.37 3.75 17.68
C ALA A 104 -4.95 2.27 17.62
N ALA A 105 -5.86 1.35 17.98
CA ALA A 105 -5.61 -0.08 17.87
C ALA A 105 -5.39 -0.53 16.42
N ALA A 106 -6.15 0.01 15.46
CA ALA A 106 -5.96 -0.29 14.05
C ALA A 106 -4.66 0.29 13.48
N LEU A 107 -4.29 1.51 13.87
CA LEU A 107 -3.00 2.12 13.51
C LEU A 107 -1.83 1.25 14.02
N ALA A 108 -1.91 0.85 15.29
CA ALA A 108 -0.89 0.01 15.92
C ALA A 108 -0.82 -1.36 15.22
N ALA A 109 -1.96 -2.00 14.96
CA ALA A 109 -1.99 -3.27 14.22
C ALA A 109 -1.40 -3.14 12.81
N GLY A 110 -1.64 -2.02 12.13
CA GLY A 110 -1.03 -1.72 10.84
C GLY A 110 0.51 -1.61 10.92
N SER A 111 1.03 -0.83 11.86
CA SER A 111 2.49 -0.67 12.07
C SER A 111 3.15 -2.00 12.48
N VAL A 112 2.54 -2.77 13.38
CA VAL A 112 3.05 -4.10 13.75
C VAL A 112 3.07 -5.04 12.54
N THR A 113 2.06 -4.99 11.68
CA THR A 113 2.04 -5.78 10.45
C THR A 113 3.15 -5.35 9.50
N HIS A 114 3.43 -4.05 9.38
CA HIS A 114 4.55 -3.53 8.61
C HIS A 114 5.89 -4.10 9.11
N MET A 115 6.19 -3.98 10.40
CA MET A 115 7.43 -4.49 11.02
C MET A 115 7.57 -6.02 10.88
N ALA A 116 6.45 -6.75 11.04
CA ALA A 116 6.41 -8.18 10.85
C ALA A 116 6.75 -8.53 9.40
N TRP A 117 6.19 -7.80 8.43
CA TRP A 117 6.47 -7.99 7.02
C TRP A 117 7.92 -7.70 6.67
N ASP A 118 8.48 -6.61 7.19
CA ASP A 118 9.90 -6.26 7.02
C ASP A 118 10.85 -7.35 7.51
N SER A 119 10.47 -8.00 8.60
CA SER A 119 11.25 -9.10 9.16
C SER A 119 11.38 -10.26 8.15
N PHE A 120 10.41 -10.44 7.25
CA PHE A 120 10.42 -11.44 6.18
C PHE A 120 10.99 -10.92 4.85
N THR A 121 10.91 -9.63 4.55
CA THR A 121 11.17 -9.09 3.20
C THR A 121 12.36 -8.14 3.09
N GLN A 122 13.08 -7.86 4.18
CA GLN A 122 14.27 -7.02 4.14
C GLN A 122 15.56 -7.81 4.34
N THR A 123 16.65 -7.37 3.69
CA THR A 123 17.99 -7.98 3.78
C THR A 123 18.50 -8.06 5.23
N GLY A 124 18.04 -7.15 6.10
CA GLY A 124 18.30 -7.12 7.54
C GLY A 124 17.10 -7.55 8.41
N GLY A 125 16.11 -8.24 7.86
CA GLY A 125 14.96 -8.72 8.60
C GLY A 125 15.31 -9.85 9.56
N ALA A 126 14.69 -9.88 10.74
CA ALA A 126 14.97 -10.90 11.74
C ALA A 126 14.70 -12.33 11.24
N LEU A 127 13.62 -12.52 10.46
CA LEU A 127 13.24 -13.83 9.92
C LEU A 127 14.08 -14.20 8.69
N VAL A 128 14.48 -13.24 7.86
CA VAL A 128 15.45 -13.50 6.78
C VAL A 128 16.78 -14.02 7.33
N ARG A 129 17.26 -13.47 8.46
CA ARG A 129 18.46 -13.99 9.15
C ARG A 129 18.25 -15.35 9.78
N ALA A 130 17.08 -15.60 10.37
CA ALA A 130 16.79 -16.83 11.09
C ALA A 130 16.40 -18.01 10.17
N TRP A 131 15.91 -17.74 8.95
CA TRP A 131 15.44 -18.74 7.99
C TRP A 131 16.26 -18.69 6.69
N PRO A 132 17.36 -19.46 6.59
CA PRO A 132 18.29 -19.40 5.45
C PRO A 132 17.65 -19.59 4.07
N PRO A 133 16.61 -20.43 3.89
CA PRO A 133 15.91 -20.52 2.60
C PRO A 133 15.33 -19.20 2.07
N LEU A 134 15.01 -18.21 2.91
CA LEU A 134 14.54 -16.88 2.46
C LEU A 134 15.63 -16.11 1.70
N SER A 135 16.90 -16.41 2.00
CA SER A 135 18.07 -15.83 1.34
C SER A 135 18.55 -16.64 0.14
N ALA A 136 17.82 -17.70 -0.25
CA ALA A 136 18.18 -18.50 -1.41
C ALA A 136 18.02 -17.69 -2.70
N PRO A 137 18.99 -17.73 -3.63
CA PRO A 137 18.86 -17.10 -4.93
C PRO A 137 17.79 -17.79 -5.77
N VAL A 138 16.91 -17.02 -6.40
CA VAL A 138 15.82 -17.52 -7.25
C VAL A 138 16.10 -17.24 -8.73
N ALA A 139 16.53 -16.01 -9.08
CA ALA A 139 16.92 -15.65 -10.44
C ALA A 139 17.87 -14.44 -10.44
N GLY A 140 19.08 -14.58 -10.99
CA GLY A 140 20.08 -13.52 -10.97
C GLY A 140 20.38 -13.03 -9.55
N PRO A 141 20.46 -11.71 -9.27
CA PRO A 141 20.66 -11.16 -7.92
C PRO A 141 19.39 -11.24 -7.04
N HIS A 142 18.27 -11.77 -7.52
CA HIS A 142 17.01 -11.80 -6.78
C HIS A 142 16.93 -13.02 -5.85
N LEU A 143 17.00 -12.75 -4.55
CA LEU A 143 16.77 -13.71 -3.48
C LEU A 143 15.26 -13.95 -3.25
N LEU A 144 14.89 -15.07 -2.62
CA LEU A 144 13.50 -15.47 -2.43
C LEU A 144 12.65 -14.40 -1.73
N TYR A 145 13.18 -13.76 -0.69
CA TYR A 145 12.46 -12.68 0.00
C TYR A 145 12.14 -11.48 -0.91
N ASN A 146 13.04 -11.14 -1.85
CA ASN A 146 12.80 -10.08 -2.84
C ASN A 146 11.64 -10.44 -3.77
N VAL A 147 11.58 -11.70 -4.20
CA VAL A 147 10.53 -12.18 -5.12
C VAL A 147 9.16 -12.23 -4.43
N LEU A 148 9.12 -12.64 -3.16
CA LEU A 148 7.88 -12.63 -2.36
C LEU A 148 7.30 -11.23 -2.23
N MET A 149 8.15 -10.22 -2.03
CA MET A 149 7.74 -8.81 -2.00
C MET A 149 7.04 -8.37 -3.32
N TYR A 150 7.51 -8.84 -4.48
CA TYR A 150 6.94 -8.45 -5.79
C TYR A 150 5.71 -9.26 -6.22
N ARG A 151 5.59 -10.53 -5.80
CA ARG A 151 4.51 -11.41 -6.28
C ARG A 151 3.11 -11.03 -5.81
N GLU A 152 2.98 -10.28 -4.72
CA GLU A 152 1.67 -9.81 -4.25
C GLU A 152 1.05 -8.73 -5.15
N PHE A 153 1.85 -8.11 -6.05
CA PHE A 153 1.38 -7.09 -6.99
C PHE A 153 1.34 -7.57 -8.46
N GLY A 154 1.99 -8.70 -8.77
CA GLY A 154 2.08 -9.27 -10.11
C GLY A 154 0.87 -10.14 -10.47
N GLY A 155 -0.15 -9.53 -11.09
CA GLY A 155 -1.10 -10.28 -11.91
C GLY A 155 -0.36 -11.17 -12.91
N ARG A 156 -0.90 -12.37 -13.18
CA ARG A 156 -0.33 -13.37 -14.10
C ARG A 156 0.33 -12.71 -15.31
N PRO A 157 1.56 -13.12 -15.71
CA PRO A 157 2.12 -12.67 -16.97
C PRO A 157 1.15 -13.08 -18.08
N GLY A 158 0.50 -12.08 -18.69
CA GLY A 158 -0.31 -12.29 -19.88
C GLY A 158 0.56 -12.98 -20.91
N ARG A 159 0.04 -14.07 -21.48
CA ARG A 159 0.67 -14.75 -22.61
C ARG A 159 1.09 -13.69 -23.64
N PRO A 160 2.32 -13.70 -24.15
CA PRO A 160 2.71 -12.78 -25.20
C PRO A 160 1.83 -13.07 -26.42
N GLY A 161 0.87 -12.18 -26.67
CA GLY A 161 0.12 -12.18 -27.92
C GLY A 161 1.11 -11.90 -29.04
N LEU A 162 1.33 -12.90 -29.89
CA LEU A 162 2.07 -12.74 -31.14
C LEU A 162 1.38 -11.66 -31.97
N VAL A 163 1.91 -10.44 -31.92
CA VAL A 163 1.55 -9.38 -32.85
C VAL A 163 2.21 -9.74 -34.18
N GLY A 164 1.45 -10.43 -35.03
CA GLY A 164 1.86 -10.64 -36.42
C GLY A 164 1.98 -9.30 -37.16
N PRO A 165 2.91 -9.18 -38.13
CA PRO A 165 3.14 -7.92 -38.82
C PRO A 165 1.90 -7.46 -39.61
N PRO A 166 1.69 -6.14 -39.74
CA PRO A 166 0.52 -5.59 -40.42
C PRO A 166 0.52 -6.01 -41.90
N ARG A 167 -0.58 -6.64 -42.35
CA ARG A 167 -0.80 -6.97 -43.76
C ARG A 167 -0.89 -5.67 -44.57
N ALA A 168 0.04 -5.50 -45.51
CA ALA A 168 0.00 -4.40 -46.47
C ALA A 168 -1.28 -4.48 -47.32
N ARG A 169 -2.07 -3.39 -47.36
CA ARG A 169 -3.19 -3.24 -48.28
C ARG A 169 -2.65 -2.92 -49.68
N PRO A 170 -3.11 -3.59 -50.75
CA PRO A 170 -2.69 -3.24 -52.10
C PRO A 170 -3.30 -1.89 -52.53
N PRO A 171 -2.62 -1.15 -53.44
CA PRO A 171 -3.06 0.16 -53.88
C PRO A 171 -4.35 0.07 -54.72
N ARG A 172 -5.31 0.95 -54.41
CA ARG A 172 -6.55 1.09 -55.18
C ARG A 172 -6.24 1.66 -56.57
N GLY A 173 -6.56 0.90 -57.62
CA GLY A 173 -6.39 1.29 -59.01
C GLY A 173 -7.13 2.59 -59.35
N ARG A 174 -6.42 3.53 -59.98
CA ARG A 174 -6.98 4.72 -60.60
C ARG A 174 -7.84 4.30 -61.79
N ARG A 175 -9.15 4.58 -61.75
CA ARG A 175 -10.00 4.52 -62.94
C ARG A 175 -9.66 5.72 -63.83
N ALA A 176 -9.15 5.44 -65.02
CA ALA A 176 -9.02 6.42 -66.09
C ALA A 176 -10.42 6.88 -66.54
N ARG A 177 -10.63 8.20 -66.59
CA ARG A 177 -11.70 8.81 -67.37
C ARG A 177 -11.10 9.27 -68.69
N ARG A 178 -11.56 8.71 -69.79
CA ARG A 178 -11.39 9.20 -71.16
C ARG A 178 -12.66 9.99 -71.57
N PRO A 179 -12.52 10.92 -72.51
CA PRO A 179 -12.77 10.61 -73.93
C PRO A 179 -11.49 10.34 -74.70
#